data_AF-A0A5J4QCG8-F1
#
_entry.id   AF-A0A5J4QCG8-F1
#
_cell.length_a   1.000
_cell.length_b   1.000
_cell.length_c   1.000
_cell.angle_alpha   90.00
_cell.angle_beta   90.00
_cell.angle_gamma   90.00
#
_symmetry.space_group_name_H-M   'P 1'
#
loop_
_entity.id
_entity.type
_entity.pdbx_description
1 polymer ?
#
loop_
_entity_poly.entity_id
_entity_poly.type
_entity_poly.pdbx_seq_one_letter_code
_entity_poly.pdbx_strand_id
1 'polypeptide(L)'
;MKSVLINEVPLGTQGNLFGITGGEGTGKSNYVGSLIAGAIRTADISIDSLGTDVDANEDGKAVLLYDTEQSEVQLYKNISNILRRGKQTAMPAYFKAYCLTSMSRKERLQAIVQSMDKFYYQYGGIHLVVIDGIADLVRCANDEAESVGLIDELYR
;
A
#
# COMPACT_ATOMS: atom_id res chain seq x y z
N MET A 1 -0.75 18.58 -2.95
CA MET A 1 -0.57 17.82 -1.71
C MET A 1 0.45 16.74 -2.01
N LYS A 2 1.56 16.71 -1.28
CA LYS A 2 2.61 15.70 -1.52
C LYS A 2 2.12 14.39 -0.86
N SER A 3 2.59 13.21 -1.25
CA SER A 3 2.28 11.99 -0.49
C SER A 3 3.52 11.15 -0.21
N VAL A 4 4.50 11.14 -1.11
CA VAL A 4 5.83 10.56 -0.87
C VAL A 4 6.90 11.36 -1.60
N LEU A 5 8.00 11.72 -0.91
CA LEU A 5 9.17 12.38 -1.46
C LEU A 5 10.44 11.58 -1.23
N ILE A 6 11.45 11.78 -2.08
CA ILE A 6 12.84 11.41 -1.82
C ILE A 6 13.71 12.60 -2.19
N ASN A 7 14.53 13.08 -1.26
CA ASN A 7 15.41 14.26 -1.46
C ASN A 7 14.65 15.46 -2.06
N GLU A 8 13.50 15.82 -1.48
CA GLU A 8 12.60 16.90 -1.95
C GLU A 8 11.93 16.68 -3.32
N VAL A 9 12.17 15.54 -3.99
CA VAL A 9 11.52 15.18 -5.25
C VAL A 9 10.21 14.44 -4.96
N PRO A 10 9.03 14.94 -5.41
CA PRO A 10 7.77 14.24 -5.24
C PRO A 10 7.71 13.01 -6.15
N LEU A 11 7.56 11.83 -5.57
CA LEU A 11 7.42 10.55 -6.29
C LEU A 11 5.99 10.01 -6.24
N GLY A 12 5.29 10.28 -5.14
CA GLY A 12 3.87 10.02 -4.98
C GLY A 12 3.16 11.35 -4.77
N THR A 13 2.23 11.68 -5.67
CA THR A 13 1.19 12.69 -5.42
C THR A 13 -0.18 12.06 -5.67
N GLN A 14 -1.26 12.78 -5.33
CA GLN A 14 -2.61 12.28 -5.50
C GLN A 14 -2.86 11.79 -6.94
N GLY A 15 -3.29 10.54 -7.08
CA GLY A 15 -3.59 9.92 -8.37
C GLY A 15 -2.37 9.43 -9.16
N ASN A 16 -1.17 9.41 -8.57
CA ASN A 16 0.00 8.81 -9.23
C ASN A 16 0.23 7.36 -8.80
N LEU A 17 0.82 6.58 -9.72
CA LEU A 17 1.46 5.31 -9.43
C LEU A 17 2.96 5.48 -9.37
N PHE A 18 3.59 4.77 -8.45
CA PHE A 18 5.00 4.47 -8.55
C PHE A 18 5.22 3.01 -8.14
N GLY A 19 6.20 2.37 -8.80
CA GLY A 19 6.57 0.98 -8.54
C GLY A 19 7.83 0.88 -7.70
N ILE A 20 7.85 -0.06 -6.75
CA ILE A 20 9.07 -0.45 -6.02
C ILE A 20 9.48 -1.82 -6.52
N THR A 21 10.63 -1.90 -7.18
CA THR A 21 11.14 -3.15 -7.77
C THR A 21 12.47 -3.55 -7.14
N GLY A 22 12.78 -4.85 -7.20
CA GLY A 22 13.98 -5.42 -6.60
C GLY A 22 13.86 -6.93 -6.48
N GLY A 23 15.00 -7.62 -6.37
CA GLY A 23 15.06 -9.07 -6.20
C GLY A 23 14.31 -9.58 -4.96
N GLU A 24 14.11 -10.89 -4.88
CA GLU A 24 13.58 -11.52 -3.67
C GLU A 24 14.47 -11.21 -2.47
N GLY A 25 13.87 -11.00 -1.29
CA GLY A 25 14.61 -10.74 -0.06
C GLY A 25 15.33 -9.38 0.03
N THR A 26 15.19 -8.49 -0.97
CA THR A 26 15.85 -7.17 -0.99
C THR A 26 15.22 -6.11 -0.07
N GLY A 27 14.16 -6.46 0.65
CA GLY A 27 13.52 -5.57 1.63
C GLY A 27 12.38 -4.70 1.10
N LYS A 28 11.82 -5.00 -0.09
CA LYS A 28 10.68 -4.27 -0.69
C LYS A 28 9.51 -4.07 0.29
N SER A 29 9.01 -5.15 0.89
CA SER A 29 7.89 -5.09 1.85
C SER A 29 8.22 -4.27 3.10
N ASN A 30 9.49 -4.25 3.54
CA ASN A 30 9.91 -3.41 4.66
C ASN A 30 9.96 -1.92 4.29
N TYR A 31 10.36 -1.60 3.06
CA TYR A 31 10.34 -0.25 2.50
C TYR A 31 8.91 0.25 2.28
N VAL A 32 8.06 -0.58 1.66
CA VAL A 32 6.61 -0.34 1.60
C VAL A 32 6.01 -0.10 2.99
N GLY A 33 6.41 -0.91 3.98
CA GLY A 33 5.98 -0.72 5.36
C GLY A 33 6.44 0.60 5.99
N SER A 34 7.56 1.19 5.55
CA SER A 34 7.98 2.51 6.03
C SER A 34 7.11 3.63 5.44
N LEU A 35 6.66 3.48 4.20
CA LEU A 35 5.68 4.38 3.57
C LEU A 35 4.34 4.35 4.30
N ILE A 36 3.82 3.15 4.59
CA ILE A 36 2.57 2.99 5.34
C ILE A 36 2.74 3.57 6.75
N ALA A 37 3.86 3.29 7.42
CA ALA A 37 4.14 3.86 8.74
C ALA A 37 4.15 5.41 8.70
N GLY A 38 4.69 5.99 7.63
CA GLY A 38 4.70 7.43 7.38
C GLY A 38 3.30 8.01 7.16
N ALA A 39 2.42 7.27 6.49
CA ALA A 39 1.04 7.67 6.28
C ALA A 39 0.19 7.57 7.56
N ILE A 40 0.40 6.56 8.40
CA ILE A 40 -0.45 6.34 9.59
C ILE A 40 0.05 7.02 10.88
N ARG A 41 1.23 7.65 10.86
CA ARG A 41 1.77 8.37 12.02
C ARG A 41 0.94 9.62 12.33
N THR A 42 1.02 10.11 13.56
CA THR A 42 0.55 11.46 13.89
C THR A 42 1.50 12.50 13.25
N ALA A 43 0.95 13.60 12.72
CA ALA A 43 1.70 14.58 11.94
C ALA A 43 2.90 15.19 12.68
N ASP A 44 2.80 15.35 14.00
CA ASP A 44 3.82 15.88 14.90
C ASP A 44 4.94 14.88 15.24
N ILE A 45 4.77 13.60 14.89
CA ILE A 45 5.74 12.54 15.15
C ILE A 45 6.60 12.32 13.92
N SER A 46 7.92 12.46 14.09
CA SER A 46 8.91 12.01 13.12
C SER A 46 9.23 10.53 13.29
N ILE A 47 9.39 9.82 12.17
CA ILE A 47 9.75 8.41 12.13
C ILE A 47 10.87 8.19 11.12
N ASP A 48 11.59 7.07 11.25
CA ASP A 48 12.46 6.59 10.18
C ASP A 48 11.64 5.91 9.08
N SER A 49 11.53 6.60 7.96
CA SER A 49 10.83 6.25 6.73
C SER A 49 11.77 5.69 5.65
N LEU A 50 13.03 5.39 6.00
CA LEU A 50 14.06 4.83 5.11
C LEU A 50 14.43 5.76 3.95
N GLY A 51 14.61 7.05 4.25
CA GLY A 51 15.05 8.06 3.28
C GLY A 51 13.93 8.65 2.42
N THR A 52 12.66 8.39 2.77
CA THR A 52 11.49 9.02 2.15
C THR A 52 10.91 10.08 3.07
N ASP A 53 10.19 11.06 2.54
CA ASP A 53 9.35 11.94 3.33
C ASP A 53 7.89 11.67 2.98
N VAL A 54 7.05 11.40 3.98
CA VAL A 54 5.69 10.89 3.77
C VAL A 54 4.72 11.74 4.57
N ASP A 55 3.72 12.28 3.87
CA ASP A 55 2.66 13.08 4.49
C ASP A 55 1.78 12.17 5.36
N ALA A 56 1.59 12.58 6.61
CA ALA A 56 0.70 11.91 7.54
C ALA A 56 -0.76 12.07 7.10
N ASN A 57 -1.57 11.06 7.37
CA ASN A 57 -3.00 11.04 7.04
C ASN A 57 -3.83 11.77 8.11
N GLU A 58 -3.79 13.09 8.11
CA GLU A 58 -4.52 13.95 9.07
C GLU A 58 -6.04 13.91 8.84
N ASP A 59 -6.48 13.66 7.60
CA ASP A 59 -7.90 13.60 7.22
C ASP A 59 -8.56 12.25 7.58
N GLY A 60 -7.80 11.26 8.04
CA GLY A 60 -8.32 9.94 8.38
C GLY A 60 -8.87 9.15 7.17
N LYS A 61 -8.38 9.43 5.96
CA LYS A 61 -8.73 8.71 4.72
C LYS A 61 -8.23 7.27 4.73
N ALA A 62 -8.74 6.40 3.88
CA ALA A 62 -8.33 5.00 3.90
C ALA A 62 -6.84 4.81 3.56
N VAL A 63 -6.16 3.93 4.29
CA VAL A 63 -4.83 3.41 3.94
C VAL A 63 -4.98 1.90 3.75
N LEU A 64 -4.65 1.41 2.56
CA LEU A 64 -4.97 0.04 2.15
C LEU A 64 -3.68 -0.72 1.78
N LEU A 65 -3.48 -1.87 2.39
CA LEU A 65 -2.40 -2.82 2.07
C LEU A 65 -3.01 -4.13 1.57
N TYR A 66 -2.64 -4.53 0.37
CA TYR A 66 -2.98 -5.82 -0.21
C TYR A 66 -1.69 -6.59 -0.43
N ASP A 67 -1.54 -7.73 0.23
CA ASP A 67 -0.35 -8.58 0.13
C ASP A 67 -0.73 -9.88 -0.58
N THR A 68 -0.13 -10.12 -1.74
CA THR A 68 -0.43 -11.31 -2.56
C THR A 68 0.60 -12.43 -2.39
N GLU A 69 1.72 -12.15 -1.73
CA GLU A 69 2.90 -13.03 -1.65
C GLU A 69 3.04 -13.69 -0.26
N GLN A 70 2.60 -13.02 0.81
CA GLN A 70 2.88 -13.44 2.18
C GLN A 70 1.69 -14.15 2.84
N SER A 71 2.00 -15.12 3.69
CA SER A 71 1.00 -15.78 4.55
C SER A 71 0.36 -14.79 5.55
N GLU A 72 -0.82 -15.13 6.08
CA GLU A 72 -1.51 -14.31 7.08
C GLU A 72 -0.66 -14.05 8.33
N VAL A 73 0.07 -15.07 8.81
CA VAL A 73 0.98 -14.96 9.96
C VAL A 73 2.11 -13.97 9.66
N GLN A 74 2.63 -13.96 8.44
CA GLN A 74 3.69 -13.04 8.05
C GLN A 74 3.16 -11.61 7.87
N LEU A 75 1.97 -11.46 7.28
CA LEU A 75 1.29 -10.16 7.19
C LEU A 75 1.05 -9.57 8.59
N TYR A 76 0.60 -10.35 9.57
CA TYR A 76 0.42 -9.88 10.95
C TYR A 76 1.72 -9.37 11.58
N LYS A 77 2.85 -10.06 11.35
CA LYS A 77 4.18 -9.59 11.79
C LYS A 77 4.57 -8.28 11.10
N ASN A 78 4.32 -8.17 9.79
CA ASN A 78 4.60 -6.97 9.02
C ASN A 78 3.77 -5.78 9.53
N ILE A 79 2.47 -5.97 9.77
CA ILE A 79 1.58 -4.96 10.35
C ILE A 79 2.10 -4.52 11.73
N SER A 80 2.50 -5.46 12.59
CA SER A 80 3.05 -5.13 13.91
C SER A 80 4.31 -4.25 13.81
N ASN A 81 5.18 -4.53 12.83
CA ASN A 81 6.37 -3.71 12.57
C ASN A 81 6.01 -2.32 12.03
N ILE A 82 5.02 -2.22 11.13
CA ILE A 82 4.50 -0.96 10.58
C ILE A 82 3.94 -0.08 11.70
N LEU A 83 3.07 -0.62 12.55
CA LEU A 83 2.48 0.10 13.68
C LEU A 83 3.56 0.61 14.64
N ARG A 84 4.52 -0.25 15.01
CA ARG A 84 5.64 0.13 15.87
C ARG A 84 6.49 1.24 15.24
N ARG A 85 6.75 1.18 13.92
CA ARG A 85 7.49 2.22 13.19
C ARG A 85 6.73 3.54 13.18
N GLY A 86 5.42 3.50 12.91
CA GLY A 86 4.52 4.67 12.91
C GLY A 86 4.13 5.17 14.30
N LYS A 87 4.74 4.63 15.37
CA LYS A 87 4.45 4.93 16.78
C LYS A 87 2.98 4.75 17.18
N GLN A 88 2.27 3.85 16.49
CA GLN A 88 0.88 3.52 16.76
C GLN A 88 0.78 2.45 17.85
N THR A 89 -0.08 2.68 18.84
CA THR A 89 -0.36 1.71 19.93
C THR A 89 -1.45 0.71 19.55
N ALA A 90 -2.27 1.04 18.56
CA ALA A 90 -3.31 0.19 17.99
C ALA A 90 -3.43 0.46 16.49
N MET A 91 -4.08 -0.46 15.76
CA MET A 91 -4.33 -0.27 14.33
C MET A 91 -5.35 0.86 14.13
N PRO A 92 -5.02 1.95 13.40
CA PRO A 92 -5.97 3.01 13.12
C PRO A 92 -7.18 2.46 12.37
N ALA A 93 -8.37 3.00 12.66
CA ALA A 93 -9.60 2.51 12.04
C ALA A 93 -9.56 2.58 10.51
N TYR A 94 -8.90 3.59 9.93
CA TYR A 94 -8.77 3.80 8.49
C TYR A 94 -7.67 2.96 7.81
N PHE A 95 -6.82 2.28 8.58
CA PHE A 95 -5.83 1.35 8.03
C PHE A 95 -6.47 -0.02 7.85
N LYS A 96 -6.33 -0.61 6.66
CA LYS A 96 -6.77 -1.98 6.33
C LYS A 96 -5.65 -2.73 5.65
N ALA A 97 -5.46 -3.99 6.04
CA ALA A 97 -4.45 -4.86 5.47
C ALA A 97 -5.06 -6.24 5.19
N TYR A 98 -4.81 -6.77 4.00
CA TYR A 98 -5.43 -7.99 3.50
C TYR A 98 -4.37 -8.96 2.96
N CYS A 99 -4.44 -10.20 3.43
CA CYS A 99 -3.71 -11.33 2.87
C CYS A 99 -4.55 -11.93 1.73
N LEU A 100 -3.98 -11.95 0.53
CA LEU A 100 -4.67 -12.42 -0.69
C LEU A 100 -4.06 -13.72 -1.25
N THR A 101 -3.07 -14.31 -0.56
CA THR A 101 -2.35 -15.51 -1.03
C THR A 101 -3.26 -16.70 -1.35
N SER A 102 -4.36 -16.87 -0.61
CA SER A 102 -5.32 -17.97 -0.80
C SER A 102 -6.34 -17.75 -1.92
N MET A 103 -6.40 -16.55 -2.50
CA MET A 103 -7.36 -16.21 -3.54
C MET A 103 -6.80 -16.49 -4.94
N SER A 104 -7.67 -16.87 -5.88
CA SER A 104 -7.30 -16.90 -7.29
C SER A 104 -7.05 -15.49 -7.82
N ARG A 105 -6.27 -15.36 -8.90
CA ARG A 105 -5.98 -14.08 -9.56
C ARG A 105 -7.19 -13.19 -9.79
N LYS A 106 -8.28 -13.78 -10.30
CA LYS A 106 -9.53 -13.05 -10.57
C LYS A 106 -10.15 -12.54 -9.27
N GLU A 107 -10.18 -13.37 -8.23
CA GLU A 107 -10.72 -12.99 -6.93
C GLU A 107 -9.86 -11.91 -6.26
N ARG A 108 -8.53 -11.95 -6.39
CA ARG A 108 -7.61 -10.92 -5.87
C ARG A 108 -7.97 -9.54 -6.42
N LEU A 109 -8.06 -9.40 -7.74
CA LEU A 109 -8.39 -8.13 -8.38
C LEU A 109 -9.78 -7.64 -7.99
N GLN A 110 -10.78 -8.53 -7.98
CA GLN A 110 -12.13 -8.19 -7.56
C GLN A 110 -12.19 -7.73 -6.10
N ALA A 111 -11.48 -8.40 -5.20
CA ALA A 111 -11.40 -8.02 -3.79
C ALA A 111 -10.73 -6.66 -3.60
N ILE A 112 -9.66 -6.38 -4.34
CA ILE A 112 -8.97 -5.08 -4.33
C ILE A 112 -9.94 -3.96 -4.75
N VAL A 113 -10.53 -4.06 -5.94
CA VAL A 113 -11.41 -3.01 -6.49
C VAL A 113 -12.64 -2.78 -5.60
N GLN A 114 -13.32 -3.85 -5.16
CA GLN A 114 -14.51 -3.73 -4.32
C GLN A 114 -14.20 -3.14 -2.93
N SER A 115 -13.05 -3.49 -2.35
CA SER A 115 -12.66 -2.93 -1.05
C SER A 115 -12.19 -1.49 -1.17
N MET A 116 -11.51 -1.12 -2.27
CA MET A 116 -11.17 0.29 -2.57
C MET A 116 -12.44 1.14 -2.67
N ASP A 117 -13.43 0.72 -3.46
CA ASP A 117 -14.72 1.44 -3.60
C ASP A 117 -15.42 1.60 -2.23
N LYS A 118 -15.56 0.50 -1.50
CA LYS A 118 -16.15 0.52 -0.15
C LYS A 118 -15.45 1.52 0.78
N PHE A 119 -14.12 1.46 0.84
CA PHE A 119 -13.36 2.27 1.80
C PHE A 119 -13.21 3.72 1.37
N TYR A 120 -13.27 4.00 0.07
CA TYR A 120 -13.40 5.36 -0.44
C TYR A 120 -14.63 6.05 0.15
N TYR A 121 -15.81 5.43 0.06
CA TYR A 121 -17.02 6.01 0.65
C TYR A 121 -16.99 6.03 2.17
N GLN A 122 -16.48 4.97 2.80
CA GLN A 122 -16.48 4.85 4.26
C GLN A 122 -15.59 5.90 4.95
N TYR A 123 -14.45 6.26 4.35
CA TYR A 123 -13.47 7.17 4.94
C TYR A 123 -13.34 8.51 4.20
N GLY A 124 -14.28 8.82 3.29
CA GLY A 124 -14.26 10.10 2.55
C GLY A 124 -13.07 10.25 1.60
N GLY A 125 -12.51 9.14 1.12
CA GLY A 125 -11.35 9.09 0.23
C GLY A 125 -10.31 8.05 0.64
N ILE A 126 -9.28 7.93 -0.20
CA ILE A 126 -8.13 7.04 0.02
C ILE A 126 -6.85 7.90 0.03
N HIS A 127 -6.01 7.70 1.05
CA HIS A 127 -4.70 8.36 1.19
C HIS A 127 -3.61 7.59 0.46
N LEU A 128 -3.59 6.27 0.62
CA LEU A 128 -2.56 5.39 0.06
C LEU A 128 -3.13 4.00 -0.20
N VAL A 129 -2.84 3.46 -1.39
CA VAL A 129 -3.04 2.04 -1.72
C VAL A 129 -1.67 1.42 -1.98
N VAL A 130 -1.45 0.26 -1.38
CA VAL A 130 -0.27 -0.57 -1.57
C VAL A 130 -0.72 -1.95 -2.03
N ILE A 131 -0.16 -2.41 -3.14
CA ILE A 131 -0.29 -3.78 -3.63
C ILE A 131 1.11 -4.39 -3.63
N ASP A 132 1.41 -5.20 -2.61
CA ASP A 132 2.67 -5.94 -2.52
C ASP A 132 2.52 -7.25 -3.29
N GLY A 133 3.28 -7.39 -4.38
CA GLY A 133 3.16 -8.49 -5.34
C GLY A 133 2.20 -8.23 -6.52
N ILE A 134 2.11 -7.00 -7.05
CA ILE A 134 1.20 -6.66 -8.16
C ILE A 134 1.28 -7.60 -9.38
N ALA A 135 2.45 -8.17 -9.67
CA ALA A 135 2.63 -9.12 -10.77
C ALA A 135 1.79 -10.40 -10.61
N ASP A 136 1.42 -10.76 -9.38
CA ASP A 136 0.55 -11.89 -9.12
C ASP A 136 -0.90 -11.66 -9.56
N LEU A 137 -1.27 -10.45 -9.98
CA LEU A 137 -2.61 -10.15 -10.49
C LEU A 137 -2.76 -10.52 -11.98
N VAL A 138 -1.64 -10.73 -12.68
CA VAL A 138 -1.59 -11.10 -14.11
C VAL A 138 -1.02 -12.50 -14.31
N ARG A 139 -1.26 -13.12 -15.48
CA ARG A 139 -0.64 -14.40 -15.87
C ARG A 139 0.81 -14.19 -16.27
N CYS A 140 1.08 -13.11 -17.00
CA CYS A 140 2.41 -12.77 -17.49
C CYS A 140 2.62 -11.26 -17.39
N ALA A 141 3.51 -10.83 -16.50
CA ALA A 141 3.87 -9.42 -16.39
C ALA A 141 4.57 -8.85 -17.65
N ASN A 142 5.01 -9.73 -18.56
CA ASN A 142 5.57 -9.34 -19.86
C ASN A 142 4.52 -9.29 -20.98
N ASP A 143 3.24 -9.59 -20.68
CA ASP A 143 2.12 -9.33 -21.58
C ASP A 143 1.66 -7.88 -21.38
N GLU A 144 1.96 -7.04 -22.36
CA GLU A 144 1.64 -5.62 -22.33
C GLU A 144 0.13 -5.37 -22.22
N ALA A 145 -0.69 -6.13 -22.96
CA ALA A 145 -2.15 -5.94 -22.96
C ALA A 145 -2.76 -6.34 -21.61
N GLU A 146 -2.27 -7.43 -21.01
CA GLU A 146 -2.69 -7.84 -19.68
C GLU A 146 -2.28 -6.83 -18.61
N SER A 147 -1.04 -6.34 -18.68
CA SER A 147 -0.48 -5.38 -17.71
C SER A 147 -1.15 -4.01 -17.80
N VAL A 148 -1.39 -3.48 -19.01
CA VAL A 148 -2.14 -2.24 -19.21
C VAL A 148 -3.57 -2.40 -18.73
N GLY A 149 -4.23 -3.51 -19.06
CA GLY A 149 -5.59 -3.79 -18.62
C GLY A 149 -5.73 -3.85 -17.09
N LEU A 150 -4.72 -4.37 -16.38
CA LEU A 150 -4.69 -4.33 -14.92
C LEU A 150 -4.64 -2.89 -14.39
N ILE A 151 -3.75 -2.05 -14.94
CA ILE A 151 -3.61 -0.66 -14.49
C ILE A 151 -4.90 0.13 -14.76
N ASP A 152 -5.51 -0.05 -15.94
CA ASP A 152 -6.78 0.59 -16.28
C ASP A 152 -7.90 0.22 -15.31
N GLU A 153 -7.97 -1.06 -14.89
CA GLU A 153 -8.99 -1.51 -13.93
C GLU A 153 -8.74 -0.95 -12.52
N LEU A 154 -7.48 -0.74 -12.11
CA LEU A 154 -7.15 -0.10 -10.83
C LEU A 154 -7.41 1.41 -10.83
N TYR A 155 -7.55 2.04 -12.00
CA TYR A 155 -7.75 3.48 -12.18
C TYR A 155 -9.20 3.91 -12.46
N ARG A 156 -10.12 2.95 -12.61
CA ARG A 156 -11.55 3.23 -12.79
C ARG A 156 -12.20 3.78 -11.54
#